data_AF-A0A8C5J2Z0-F1
#
_entry.id   AF-A0A8C5J2Z0-F1
#
_cell.length_a   1.000
_cell.length_b   1.000
_cell.length_c   1.000
_cell.angle_alpha   90.00
_cell.angle_beta   90.00
_cell.angle_gamma   90.00
#
_symmetry.space_group_name_H-M   'P 1'
#
loop_
_entity.id
_entity.type
_entity.pdbx_description
1 polymer ?
#
loop_
_entity_poly.entity_id
_entity_poly.type
_entity_poly.pdbx_seq_one_letter_code
_entity_poly.pdbx_strand_id
1 'polypeptide(L)'
;MEEGSELDLTYITERIIAVSFPAGCSEETYLHNLQEVTQMLKSKHGDNYLVLNLSEKRYDLGKLNPKIMDVGWPDFHAPLLDKLCTICKAMESWLDNDPQHVVVIHCRGGKGRIGVVISSYMHFTDVSASADQALDRFAMKKFFDDKVSALMQPSQRRYVQFLSGLLSGSVKMNATPLFLHYVILHGIPNLDAGGACWPFLKLYQAMQPVYTSGIYSIQSENQSRICIAIDPAQLLKGDIMIKCYHKKYRSATRDVIFRLQFHTGAIQGHGLVFGKEDLDNANKDDRFPDYSKVELVFSGTPEKIRGCEHLHNDHGIIVDYNTSDPLIRWDSYENMSPDGEGE
;
A
#
# COMPACT_ATOMS: atom_id res chain seq x y z
N MET A 1 4.10 -27.91 -12.57
CA MET A 1 5.41 -27.75 -11.91
C MET A 1 5.18 -26.85 -10.72
N GLU A 2 5.18 -27.44 -9.52
CA GLU A 2 4.92 -26.77 -8.25
C GLU A 2 6.16 -25.99 -7.80
N GLU A 3 6.30 -24.74 -8.25
CA GLU A 3 7.31 -23.80 -7.70
C GLU A 3 6.70 -22.89 -6.61
N GLY A 4 5.50 -23.21 -6.10
CA GLY A 4 4.65 -22.25 -5.38
C GLY A 4 4.52 -22.41 -3.86
N SER A 5 5.10 -23.45 -3.26
CA SER A 5 4.78 -23.85 -1.87
C SER A 5 5.95 -23.76 -0.89
N GLU A 6 7.14 -23.41 -1.37
CA GLU A 6 8.34 -23.46 -0.54
C GLU A 6 8.59 -22.14 0.19
N LEU A 7 8.94 -22.26 1.46
CA LEU A 7 9.46 -21.19 2.30
C LEU A 7 10.71 -20.58 1.64
N ASP A 8 10.80 -19.25 1.62
CA ASP A 8 12.03 -18.57 1.20
C ASP A 8 12.65 -17.83 2.39
N LEU A 9 13.85 -18.25 2.78
CA LEU A 9 14.67 -17.63 3.79
C LEU A 9 16.00 -17.20 3.17
N THR A 10 16.29 -15.90 3.26
CA THR A 10 17.49 -15.30 2.69
C THR A 10 18.18 -14.42 3.73
N TYR A 11 19.47 -14.64 3.94
CA TYR A 11 20.34 -13.69 4.62
C TYR A 11 20.65 -12.56 3.63
N ILE A 12 20.08 -11.38 3.87
CA ILE A 12 20.32 -10.19 3.06
C ILE A 12 21.70 -9.62 3.41
N THR A 13 21.98 -9.56 4.70
CA THR A 13 23.31 -9.31 5.27
C THR A 13 23.59 -10.38 6.33
N GLU A 14 24.74 -10.29 7.02
CA GLU A 14 25.01 -11.17 8.16
C GLU A 14 23.99 -11.00 9.30
N ARG A 15 23.37 -9.81 9.38
CA ARG A 15 22.52 -9.38 10.51
C ARG A 15 21.06 -9.07 10.12
N ILE A 16 20.71 -9.17 8.84
CA ILE A 16 19.35 -8.95 8.34
C ILE A 16 18.91 -10.16 7.53
N ILE A 17 17.84 -10.82 7.99
CA ILE A 17 17.27 -12.02 7.38
C ILE A 17 15.86 -11.69 6.90
N ALA A 18 15.54 -12.06 5.66
CA ALA A 18 14.17 -12.06 5.16
C ALA A 18 13.61 -13.49 5.17
N VAL A 19 12.40 -13.65 5.69
CA VAL A 19 11.66 -14.91 5.70
C VAL A 19 10.29 -14.66 5.09
N SER A 20 9.98 -15.38 4.02
CA SER A 20 8.70 -15.23 3.32
C SER A 20 7.97 -16.56 3.11
N PHE A 21 6.68 -16.53 3.40
CA PHE A 21 5.77 -17.65 3.23
C PHE A 21 4.76 -17.33 2.12
N PRO A 22 4.59 -18.18 1.09
CA PRO A 22 3.64 -17.94 0.01
C PRO A 22 2.19 -17.78 0.49
N ALA A 23 1.40 -16.94 -0.21
CA ALA A 23 -0.01 -16.73 0.12
C ALA A 23 -0.86 -18.02 0.02
N GLY A 24 -0.53 -18.89 -0.93
CA GLY A 24 -1.23 -20.16 -1.16
C GLY A 24 -0.84 -21.29 -0.19
N CYS A 25 0.07 -21.04 0.75
CA CYS A 25 0.51 -22.03 1.72
C CYS A 25 -0.61 -22.35 2.73
N SER A 26 -0.87 -23.65 2.97
CA SER A 26 -1.83 -24.12 3.97
C SER A 26 -1.41 -23.69 5.38
N GLU A 27 -2.35 -23.57 6.32
CA GLU A 27 -2.01 -23.26 7.72
C GLU A 27 -1.08 -24.32 8.33
N GLU A 28 -1.29 -25.60 8.03
CA GLU A 28 -0.47 -26.70 8.56
C GLU A 28 0.99 -26.59 8.08
N THR A 29 1.20 -26.39 6.78
CA THR A 29 2.54 -26.22 6.21
C THR A 29 3.19 -24.93 6.70
N TYR A 30 2.42 -23.84 6.82
CA TYR A 30 2.90 -22.59 7.39
C TYR A 30 3.41 -22.77 8.83
N LEU A 31 2.62 -23.40 9.69
CA LEU A 31 2.98 -23.64 11.10
C LEU A 31 4.19 -24.57 11.22
N HIS A 32 4.24 -25.64 10.42
CA HIS A 32 5.38 -26.55 10.38
C HIS A 32 6.68 -25.81 10.00
N ASN A 33 6.67 -25.09 8.88
CA ASN A 33 7.83 -24.36 8.39
C ASN A 33 8.24 -23.23 9.37
N LEU A 34 7.27 -22.60 10.03
CA LEU A 34 7.53 -21.59 11.06
C LEU A 34 8.27 -22.18 12.27
N GLN A 35 7.90 -23.39 12.70
CA GLN A 35 8.61 -24.10 13.77
C GLN A 35 10.04 -24.43 13.38
N GLU A 36 10.26 -24.95 12.17
CA GLU A 36 11.60 -25.25 11.64
C GLU A 36 12.49 -24.01 11.57
N VAL A 37 11.96 -22.90 11.03
CA VAL A 37 12.68 -21.61 10.97
C VAL A 37 13.02 -21.13 12.37
N THR A 38 12.07 -21.21 13.31
CA THR A 38 12.30 -20.79 14.70
C THR A 38 13.40 -21.63 15.35
N GLN A 39 13.38 -22.95 15.16
CA GLN A 39 14.40 -23.85 15.70
C GLN A 39 15.78 -23.53 15.12
N MET A 40 15.86 -23.28 13.81
CA MET A 40 17.10 -22.92 13.13
C MET A 40 17.64 -21.56 13.62
N LEU A 41 16.77 -20.55 13.76
CA LEU A 41 17.14 -19.23 14.29
C LEU A 41 17.66 -19.33 15.73
N LYS A 42 16.98 -20.09 16.60
CA LYS A 42 17.44 -20.32 17.98
C LYS A 42 18.78 -21.06 18.03
N SER A 43 18.98 -22.05 17.17
CA SER A 43 20.24 -22.80 17.10
C SER A 43 21.42 -21.92 16.66
N LYS A 44 21.21 -21.01 15.70
CA LYS A 44 22.27 -20.15 15.17
C LYS A 44 22.51 -18.87 15.98
N HIS A 45 21.44 -18.23 16.44
CA HIS A 45 21.47 -16.87 17.01
C HIS A 45 21.08 -16.83 18.48
N GLY A 46 20.72 -17.96 19.10
CA GLY A 46 20.25 -18.00 20.48
C GLY A 46 19.04 -17.08 20.68
N ASP A 47 19.13 -16.17 21.65
CA ASP A 47 18.11 -15.16 21.92
C ASP A 47 18.41 -13.81 21.22
N ASN A 48 19.41 -13.73 20.33
CA ASN A 48 19.90 -12.47 19.77
C ASN A 48 19.12 -12.01 18.52
N TYR A 49 17.90 -12.49 18.29
CA TYR A 49 17.12 -12.11 17.12
C TYR A 49 15.78 -11.45 17.44
N LEU A 50 15.49 -10.35 16.75
CA LEU A 50 14.22 -9.63 16.75
C LEU A 50 13.41 -10.02 15.51
N VAL A 51 12.16 -10.41 15.68
CA VAL A 51 11.24 -10.70 14.57
C VAL A 51 10.36 -9.50 14.30
N LEU A 52 10.40 -8.99 13.07
CA LEU A 52 9.48 -7.97 12.56
C LEU A 52 8.41 -8.67 11.73
N ASN A 53 7.20 -8.80 12.28
CA ASN A 53 6.09 -9.38 11.56
C ASN A 53 5.40 -8.32 10.70
N LEU A 54 5.55 -8.44 9.37
CA LEU A 54 4.92 -7.55 8.39
C LEU A 54 3.52 -8.03 7.96
N SER A 55 3.10 -9.20 8.44
CA SER A 55 1.77 -9.78 8.21
C SER A 55 0.81 -9.47 9.35
N GLU A 56 -0.42 -9.95 9.21
CA GLU A 56 -1.41 -9.89 10.29
C GLU A 56 -0.82 -10.44 11.60
N LYS A 57 -1.21 -9.82 12.71
CA LYS A 57 -0.77 -10.21 14.04
C LYS A 57 -1.24 -11.64 14.32
N ARG A 58 -0.35 -12.46 14.89
CA ARG A 58 -0.72 -13.82 15.28
C ARG A 58 -0.12 -14.20 16.64
N TYR A 59 -0.92 -14.85 17.47
CA TYR A 59 -0.52 -15.24 18.83
C TYR A 59 0.48 -16.41 18.88
N ASP A 60 0.47 -17.29 17.88
CA ASP A 60 1.41 -18.40 17.73
C ASP A 60 2.85 -17.90 17.57
N LEU A 61 3.07 -16.84 16.80
CA LEU A 61 4.38 -16.22 16.62
C LEU A 61 4.98 -15.71 17.94
N GLY A 62 4.17 -15.02 18.75
CA GLY A 62 4.61 -14.53 20.07
C GLY A 62 4.93 -15.64 21.07
N LYS A 63 4.30 -16.83 20.94
CA LYS A 63 4.66 -18.01 21.74
C LYS A 63 6.01 -18.60 21.34
N LEU A 64 6.38 -18.51 20.07
CA LEU A 64 7.62 -19.07 19.54
C LEU A 64 8.83 -18.19 19.85
N ASN A 65 8.68 -16.87 19.75
CA ASN A 65 9.68 -15.88 20.13
C ASN A 65 9.03 -14.67 20.83
N PRO A 66 9.35 -14.39 22.11
CA PRO A 66 8.82 -13.21 22.79
C PRO A 66 9.37 -11.89 22.22
N LYS A 67 10.51 -11.89 21.51
CA LYS A 67 11.09 -10.72 20.85
C LYS A 67 10.49 -10.53 19.45
N ILE A 68 9.18 -10.33 19.40
CA ILE A 68 8.44 -10.04 18.17
C ILE A 68 7.84 -8.64 18.22
N MET A 69 7.89 -7.95 17.08
CA MET A 69 7.19 -6.68 16.87
C MET A 69 6.19 -6.86 15.72
N ASP A 70 4.90 -6.81 16.05
CA ASP A 70 3.82 -6.84 15.07
C ASP A 70 3.64 -5.47 14.43
N VAL A 71 4.20 -5.31 13.24
CA VAL A 71 4.20 -4.06 12.47
C VAL A 71 3.59 -4.27 11.09
N GLY A 72 2.68 -5.22 10.97
CA GLY A 72 2.09 -5.59 9.70
C GLY A 72 1.09 -4.60 9.14
N TRP A 73 0.82 -4.77 7.85
CA TRP A 73 -0.23 -4.08 7.10
C TRP A 73 -0.74 -4.97 5.96
N PRO A 74 -1.91 -4.66 5.37
CA PRO A 74 -2.51 -5.53 4.35
C PRO A 74 -1.58 -5.76 3.16
N ASP A 75 -1.63 -6.99 2.62
CA ASP A 75 -0.80 -7.36 1.48
C ASP A 75 -1.07 -6.46 0.27
N PHE A 76 -0.04 -6.25 -0.54
CA PHE A 76 -0.03 -5.34 -1.69
C PHE A 76 -0.24 -3.86 -1.37
N HIS A 77 -0.43 -3.43 -0.12
CA HIS A 77 -0.59 -2.00 0.21
C HIS A 77 0.75 -1.35 0.59
N ALA A 78 0.79 -0.02 0.50
CA ALA A 78 1.80 0.77 1.20
C ALA A 78 1.42 0.91 2.69
N PRO A 79 2.39 0.83 3.61
CA PRO A 79 2.17 1.10 5.02
C PRO A 79 1.92 2.59 5.28
N LEU A 80 1.43 2.90 6.47
CA LEU A 80 1.45 4.27 6.98
C LEU A 80 2.89 4.77 7.09
N LEU A 81 3.08 6.07 6.85
CA LEU A 81 4.44 6.66 6.84
C LEU A 81 5.12 6.57 8.21
N ASP A 82 4.37 6.78 9.28
CA ASP A 82 4.85 6.69 10.67
C ASP A 82 5.30 5.26 11.04
N LYS A 83 4.62 4.24 10.50
CA LYS A 83 4.95 2.83 10.67
C LYS A 83 6.30 2.51 10.02
N LEU A 84 6.61 3.07 8.84
CA LEU A 84 7.94 2.92 8.23
C LEU A 84 9.05 3.50 9.11
N CYS A 85 8.83 4.70 9.65
CA CYS A 85 9.77 5.34 10.56
C CYS A 85 9.99 4.49 11.82
N THR A 86 8.91 3.93 12.39
CA THR A 86 8.96 3.04 13.56
C THR A 86 9.78 1.79 13.27
N ILE A 87 9.55 1.16 12.11
CA ILE A 87 10.29 -0.04 11.68
C ILE A 87 11.79 0.28 11.54
N CYS A 88 12.15 1.33 10.81
CA CYS A 88 13.56 1.67 10.59
C CYS A 88 14.28 1.98 11.91
N LYS A 89 13.65 2.73 12.82
CA LYS A 89 14.20 3.03 14.14
C LYS A 89 14.36 1.77 15.01
N ALA A 90 13.39 0.85 14.96
CA ALA A 90 13.46 -0.40 15.71
C ALA A 90 14.59 -1.30 15.19
N MET A 91 14.76 -1.37 13.86
CA MET A 91 15.88 -2.10 13.24
C MET A 91 17.23 -1.52 13.67
N GLU A 92 17.42 -0.20 13.51
CA GLU A 92 18.66 0.48 13.87
C GLU A 92 18.98 0.29 15.35
N SER A 93 18.03 0.62 16.23
CA SER A 93 18.24 0.51 17.67
C SER A 93 18.56 -0.92 18.11
N TRP A 94 17.91 -1.92 17.53
CA TRP A 94 18.20 -3.32 17.85
C TRP A 94 19.60 -3.72 17.39
N LEU A 95 19.98 -3.37 16.16
CA LEU A 95 21.27 -3.73 15.57
C LEU A 95 22.44 -2.99 16.23
N ASP A 96 22.26 -1.76 16.67
CA ASP A 96 23.31 -0.99 17.35
C ASP A 96 23.56 -1.45 18.80
N ASN A 97 22.57 -2.07 19.44
CA ASN A 97 22.68 -2.47 20.85
C ASN A 97 23.67 -3.62 21.09
N ASP A 98 23.88 -4.53 20.13
CA ASP A 98 24.82 -5.65 20.25
C ASP A 98 25.25 -6.13 18.85
N PRO A 99 26.55 -6.33 18.57
CA PRO A 99 27.02 -6.83 17.28
C PRO A 99 26.51 -8.23 16.90
N GLN A 100 26.08 -9.05 17.87
CA GLN A 100 25.47 -10.36 17.63
C GLN A 100 23.98 -10.27 17.32
N HIS A 101 23.35 -9.11 17.47
CA HIS A 101 21.93 -8.96 17.19
C HIS A 101 21.62 -9.10 15.71
N VAL A 102 20.53 -9.80 15.41
CA VAL A 102 20.01 -10.03 14.06
C VAL A 102 18.55 -9.59 13.99
N VAL A 103 18.14 -9.02 12.86
CA VAL A 103 16.74 -8.72 12.55
C VAL A 103 16.20 -9.75 11.55
N VAL A 104 15.03 -10.30 11.85
CA VAL A 104 14.30 -11.23 10.99
C VAL A 104 13.02 -10.54 10.50
N ILE A 105 12.96 -10.25 9.21
CA ILE A 105 11.80 -9.65 8.54
C ILE A 105 10.91 -10.78 8.06
N HIS A 106 9.80 -10.97 8.77
CA HIS A 106 8.81 -12.00 8.48
C HIS A 106 7.67 -11.46 7.62
N CYS A 107 7.33 -12.17 6.53
CA CYS A 107 6.18 -11.85 5.70
C CYS A 107 5.48 -13.10 5.18
N ARG A 108 4.18 -13.23 5.44
CA ARG A 108 3.29 -14.20 4.79
C ARG A 108 2.46 -13.51 3.71
N GLY A 109 2.58 -13.96 2.46
CA GLY A 109 1.94 -13.41 1.28
C GLY A 109 2.95 -12.80 0.31
N GLY A 110 2.59 -11.68 -0.31
CA GLY A 110 3.43 -10.94 -1.25
C GLY A 110 4.69 -10.34 -0.61
N LYS A 111 5.85 -10.54 -1.27
CA LYS A 111 7.16 -10.05 -0.80
C LYS A 111 7.36 -8.53 -0.95
N GLY A 112 6.39 -7.81 -1.54
CA GLY A 112 6.45 -6.36 -1.70
C GLY A 112 6.66 -5.61 -0.38
N ARG A 113 6.11 -6.13 0.73
CA ARG A 113 6.30 -5.57 2.08
C ARG A 113 7.75 -5.65 2.56
N ILE A 114 8.44 -6.75 2.26
CA ILE A 114 9.88 -6.89 2.53
C ILE A 114 10.65 -5.83 1.73
N GLY A 115 10.32 -5.67 0.44
CA GLY A 115 10.93 -4.65 -0.41
C GLY A 115 10.76 -3.23 0.13
N VAL A 116 9.58 -2.91 0.66
CA VAL A 116 9.32 -1.62 1.33
C VAL A 116 10.25 -1.42 2.53
N VAL A 117 10.36 -2.40 3.43
CA VAL A 117 11.20 -2.28 4.64
C VAL A 117 12.68 -2.18 4.28
N ILE A 118 13.20 -3.07 3.42
CA ILE A 118 14.61 -3.08 3.03
C ILE A 118 15.00 -1.79 2.32
N SER A 119 14.18 -1.32 1.38
CA SER A 119 14.48 -0.09 0.66
C SER A 119 14.41 1.14 1.57
N SER A 120 13.42 1.20 2.47
CA SER A 120 13.32 2.27 3.47
C SER A 120 14.51 2.28 4.42
N TYR A 121 14.91 1.13 4.94
CA TYR A 121 16.02 1.00 5.88
C TYR A 121 17.36 1.33 5.22
N MET A 122 17.58 0.90 3.97
CA MET A 122 18.75 1.30 3.19
C MET A 122 18.88 2.82 3.03
N HIS A 123 17.77 3.54 2.81
CA HIS A 123 17.78 5.00 2.77
C HIS A 123 17.96 5.63 4.16
N PHE A 124 17.43 4.99 5.20
CA PHE A 124 17.59 5.43 6.59
C PHE A 124 19.06 5.39 7.02
N THR A 125 19.77 4.28 6.74
CA THR A 125 21.17 4.12 7.12
C THR A 125 22.15 4.92 6.26
N ASP A 126 21.76 5.29 5.04
CA ASP A 126 22.55 6.20 4.20
C ASP A 126 22.71 7.59 4.84
N VAL A 127 21.68 8.05 5.55
CA VAL A 127 21.69 9.33 6.27
C VAL A 127 22.30 9.21 7.67
N SER A 128 22.22 8.04 8.33
CA SER A 128 22.78 7.84 9.68
C SER A 128 24.33 7.75 9.73
N ALA A 129 25.02 7.92 8.60
CA ALA A 129 26.46 8.20 8.48
C ALA A 129 27.43 7.12 9.01
N SER A 130 27.06 5.84 8.90
CA SER A 130 27.98 4.72 9.16
C SER A 130 28.73 4.32 7.87
N ALA A 131 29.99 4.75 7.73
CA ALA A 131 30.87 4.30 6.63
C ALA A 131 31.08 2.77 6.64
N ASP A 132 31.02 2.16 7.84
CA ASP A 132 31.19 0.73 8.06
C ASP A 132 30.01 -0.12 7.53
N GLN A 133 28.89 0.49 7.15
CA GLN A 133 27.72 -0.20 6.56
C GLN A 133 27.68 -0.19 5.02
N ALA A 134 28.79 0.13 4.33
CA ALA A 134 28.80 0.15 2.87
C ALA A 134 28.51 -1.22 2.24
N LEU A 135 29.06 -2.31 2.81
CA LEU A 135 28.81 -3.67 2.35
C LEU A 135 27.36 -4.09 2.58
N ASP A 136 26.81 -3.76 3.75
CA ASP A 136 25.40 -4.01 4.08
C ASP A 136 24.46 -3.28 3.12
N ARG A 137 24.74 -2.01 2.81
CA ARG A 137 23.98 -1.24 1.81
C ARG A 137 24.06 -1.86 0.42
N PHE A 138 25.24 -2.33 0.00
CA PHE A 138 25.38 -3.03 -1.28
C PHE A 138 24.56 -4.33 -1.31
N ALA A 139 24.63 -5.13 -0.24
CA ALA A 139 23.92 -6.40 -0.16
C ALA A 139 22.39 -6.19 -0.08
N MET A 140 21.92 -5.20 0.68
CA MET A 140 20.51 -4.77 0.69
C MET A 140 20.05 -4.29 -0.70
N LYS A 141 20.85 -3.46 -1.38
CA LYS A 141 20.54 -2.99 -2.73
C LYS A 141 20.44 -4.14 -3.73
N LYS A 142 21.40 -5.07 -3.69
CA LYS A 142 21.41 -6.25 -4.55
C LYS A 142 20.20 -7.14 -4.31
N PHE A 143 19.88 -7.44 -3.04
CA PHE A 143 18.66 -8.19 -2.70
C PHE A 143 17.41 -7.45 -3.20
N PHE A 144 17.35 -6.14 -3.00
CA PHE A 144 16.23 -5.32 -3.45
C PHE A 144 16.01 -5.46 -4.96
N ASP A 145 17.06 -5.25 -5.75
CA ASP A 145 17.00 -5.32 -7.22
C ASP A 145 16.68 -6.72 -7.74
N ASP A 146 17.36 -7.74 -7.18
CA ASP A 146 17.27 -9.11 -7.67
C ASP A 146 15.97 -9.83 -7.25
N LYS A 147 15.40 -9.49 -6.09
CA LYS A 147 14.33 -10.32 -5.46
C LYS A 147 12.98 -9.64 -5.26
N VAL A 148 12.95 -8.33 -5.00
CA VAL A 148 11.70 -7.68 -4.50
C VAL A 148 11.28 -6.44 -5.29
N SER A 149 12.18 -5.76 -6.00
CA SER A 149 11.89 -4.53 -6.73
C SER A 149 10.73 -4.70 -7.73
N ALA A 150 10.75 -5.76 -8.54
CA ALA A 150 9.70 -6.07 -9.52
C ALA A 150 8.35 -6.47 -8.90
N LEU A 151 8.34 -6.87 -7.62
CA LEU A 151 7.15 -7.31 -6.90
C LEU A 151 6.40 -6.17 -6.22
N MET A 152 7.02 -5.00 -6.06
CA MET A 152 6.41 -3.85 -5.40
C MET A 152 5.32 -3.20 -6.24
N GLN A 153 4.28 -2.73 -5.57
CA GLN A 153 3.24 -1.90 -6.17
C GLN A 153 3.72 -0.45 -6.34
N PRO A 154 3.18 0.30 -7.32
CA PRO A 154 3.48 1.73 -7.50
C PRO A 154 3.33 2.53 -6.20
N SER A 155 2.25 2.32 -5.46
CA SER A 155 2.00 2.97 -4.17
C SER A 155 3.07 2.66 -3.12
N GLN A 156 3.58 1.42 -3.08
CA GLN A 156 4.68 1.05 -2.19
C GLN A 156 5.97 1.81 -2.54
N ARG A 157 6.30 1.91 -3.83
CA ARG A 157 7.47 2.67 -4.30
C ARG A 157 7.34 4.16 -3.97
N ARG A 158 6.16 4.73 -4.16
CA ARG A 158 5.86 6.14 -3.85
C ARG A 158 6.14 6.47 -2.38
N TYR A 159 5.76 5.59 -1.47
CA TYR A 159 6.00 5.76 -0.04
C TYR A 159 7.48 5.70 0.33
N VAL A 160 8.22 4.74 -0.23
CA VAL A 160 9.67 4.63 -0.04
C VAL A 160 10.38 5.88 -0.58
N GLN A 161 10.01 6.33 -1.78
CA GLN A 161 10.57 7.54 -2.39
C GLN A 161 10.26 8.79 -1.56
N PHE A 162 9.03 8.91 -1.03
CA PHE A 162 8.68 10.02 -0.17
C PHE A 162 9.49 10.03 1.12
N LEU A 163 9.63 8.87 1.79
CA LEU A 163 10.47 8.74 2.99
C LEU A 163 11.94 9.08 2.68
N SER A 164 12.49 8.55 1.59
CA SER A 164 13.85 8.85 1.13
C SER A 164 14.05 10.36 0.88
N GLY A 165 13.06 11.01 0.26
CA GLY A 165 13.03 12.45 0.06
C GLY A 165 13.03 13.25 1.37
N LEU A 166 12.27 12.80 2.37
CA LEU A 166 12.24 13.40 3.70
C LEU A 166 13.59 13.23 4.43
N LEU A 167 14.18 12.03 4.39
CA LEU A 167 15.44 11.72 5.06
C LEU A 167 16.62 12.49 4.45
N SER A 168 16.67 12.60 3.11
CA SER A 168 17.69 13.39 2.41
C SER A 168 17.48 14.91 2.48
N GLY A 169 16.33 15.36 2.99
CA GLY A 169 15.95 16.78 3.01
C GLY A 169 15.58 17.37 1.64
N SER A 170 15.53 16.55 0.58
CA SER A 170 15.12 16.97 -0.77
C SER A 170 13.61 17.23 -0.89
N VAL A 171 12.81 16.65 0.03
CA VAL A 171 11.37 16.87 0.14
C VAL A 171 11.05 17.45 1.52
N LYS A 172 10.16 18.45 1.55
CA LYS A 172 9.61 19.00 2.79
C LYS A 172 8.15 18.60 2.92
N MET A 173 7.74 18.30 4.16
CA MET A 173 6.36 17.99 4.47
C MET A 173 5.46 19.18 4.14
N ASN A 174 4.48 18.98 3.27
CA ASN A 174 3.42 19.95 3.07
C ASN A 174 2.50 19.99 4.30
N ALA A 175 2.29 21.19 4.84
CA ALA A 175 1.40 21.46 5.98
C ALA A 175 0.12 22.21 5.58
N THR A 176 -0.06 22.55 4.29
CA THR A 176 -1.27 23.23 3.83
C THR A 176 -2.49 22.30 3.94
N PRO A 177 -3.65 22.79 4.38
CA PRO A 177 -4.90 22.05 4.27
C PRO A 177 -5.18 21.67 2.81
N LEU A 178 -5.61 20.42 2.59
CA LEU A 178 -5.97 19.91 1.28
C LEU A 178 -7.39 19.39 1.30
N PHE A 179 -8.30 20.13 0.69
CA PHE A 179 -9.68 19.70 0.45
C PHE A 179 -9.75 19.08 -0.94
N LEU A 180 -10.12 17.80 -1.04
CA LEU A 180 -10.34 17.13 -2.30
C LEU A 180 -11.74 17.44 -2.82
N HIS A 181 -11.82 17.97 -4.05
CA HIS A 181 -13.08 18.34 -4.71
C HIS A 181 -13.47 17.37 -5.81
N TYR A 182 -12.50 16.88 -6.58
CA TYR A 182 -12.77 15.99 -7.72
C TYR A 182 -11.73 14.89 -7.84
N VAL A 183 -12.21 13.72 -8.25
CA VAL A 183 -11.40 12.62 -8.79
C VAL A 183 -11.84 12.36 -10.23
N ILE A 184 -10.94 12.58 -11.17
CA ILE A 184 -11.22 12.45 -12.60
C ILE A 184 -10.49 11.22 -13.12
N LEU A 185 -11.23 10.21 -13.59
CA LEU A 185 -10.67 9.01 -14.20
C LEU A 185 -10.75 9.14 -15.72
N HIS A 186 -9.60 9.00 -16.38
CA HIS A 186 -9.46 8.98 -17.83
C HIS A 186 -9.17 7.56 -18.32
N GLY A 187 -9.68 7.21 -19.51
CA GLY A 187 -9.47 5.89 -20.10
C GLY A 187 -10.19 4.80 -19.29
N ILE A 188 -11.53 4.83 -19.34
CA ILE A 188 -12.39 3.90 -18.60
C ILE A 188 -12.20 2.49 -19.17
N PRO A 189 -11.84 1.49 -18.35
CA PRO A 189 -11.62 0.13 -18.85
C PRO A 189 -12.95 -0.54 -19.24
N ASN A 190 -12.89 -1.41 -20.25
CA ASN A 190 -13.99 -2.27 -20.64
C ASN A 190 -14.01 -3.53 -19.75
N LEU A 191 -14.85 -3.53 -18.71
CA LEU A 191 -14.85 -4.57 -17.67
C LEU A 191 -16.00 -5.57 -17.80
N ASP A 192 -17.14 -5.17 -18.36
CA ASP A 192 -18.31 -6.05 -18.59
C ASP A 192 -18.64 -6.17 -20.08
N ALA A 193 -19.42 -7.20 -20.45
CA ALA A 193 -19.79 -7.47 -21.84
C ALA A 193 -20.47 -6.25 -22.50
N GLY A 194 -19.87 -5.74 -23.57
CA GLY A 194 -20.41 -4.62 -24.35
C GLY A 194 -19.96 -3.22 -23.92
N GLY A 195 -18.83 -3.08 -23.20
CA GLY A 195 -18.27 -1.75 -22.90
C GLY A 195 -18.78 -1.11 -21.62
N ALA A 196 -19.67 -1.78 -20.89
CA ALA A 196 -20.31 -1.21 -19.71
C ALA A 196 -19.37 -1.20 -18.50
N CYS A 197 -19.49 -0.15 -17.67
CA CYS A 197 -18.75 -0.05 -16.41
C CYS A 197 -19.59 0.68 -15.35
N TRP A 198 -19.60 0.15 -14.12
CA TRP A 198 -20.26 0.76 -12.97
C TRP A 198 -19.27 1.17 -11.88
N PRO A 199 -18.45 2.22 -12.10
CA PRO A 199 -17.45 2.61 -11.13
C PRO A 199 -18.06 3.33 -9.93
N PHE A 200 -17.48 3.06 -8.75
CA PHE A 200 -17.66 3.88 -7.56
C PHE A 200 -16.34 3.99 -6.80
N LEU A 201 -16.18 5.08 -6.07
CA LEU A 201 -14.96 5.45 -5.38
C LEU A 201 -15.13 5.31 -3.88
N LYS A 202 -14.09 4.81 -3.21
CA LYS A 202 -13.91 4.95 -1.76
C LYS A 202 -12.64 5.72 -1.46
N LEU A 203 -12.73 6.66 -0.52
CA LEU A 203 -11.60 7.38 0.05
C LEU A 203 -11.36 6.89 1.47
N TYR A 204 -10.09 6.68 1.77
CA TYR A 204 -9.61 6.20 3.05
C TYR A 204 -8.54 7.14 3.58
N GLN A 205 -8.61 7.44 4.88
CA GLN A 205 -7.55 8.13 5.61
C GLN A 205 -7.06 7.21 6.72
N ALA A 206 -5.77 6.88 6.73
CA ALA A 206 -5.19 5.91 7.65
C ALA A 206 -5.99 4.58 7.71
N MET A 207 -6.35 4.05 6.53
CA MET A 207 -7.19 2.85 6.34
C MET A 207 -8.64 2.95 6.83
N GLN A 208 -9.08 4.10 7.34
CA GLN A 208 -10.48 4.34 7.72
C GLN A 208 -11.27 4.99 6.59
N PRO A 209 -12.46 4.49 6.23
CA PRO A 209 -13.25 5.06 5.15
C PRO A 209 -13.79 6.44 5.56
N VAL A 210 -13.48 7.47 4.76
CA VAL A 210 -13.93 8.85 5.01
C VAL A 210 -14.96 9.33 3.99
N TYR A 211 -15.04 8.69 2.83
CA TYR A 211 -16.01 9.04 1.79
C TYR A 211 -16.27 7.84 0.88
N THR A 212 -17.49 7.73 0.38
CA THR A 212 -17.87 6.79 -0.67
C THR A 212 -18.79 7.50 -1.66
N SER A 213 -18.48 7.41 -2.95
CA SER A 213 -19.30 8.03 -4.00
C SER A 213 -20.56 7.21 -4.30
N GLY A 214 -21.47 7.79 -5.07
CA GLY A 214 -22.48 7.02 -5.81
C GLY A 214 -21.84 6.13 -6.89
N ILE A 215 -22.64 5.23 -7.46
CA ILE A 215 -22.26 4.36 -8.57
C ILE A 215 -22.57 5.07 -9.88
N TYR A 216 -21.55 5.27 -10.70
CA TYR A 216 -21.68 5.88 -12.02
C TYR A 216 -22.03 4.79 -13.03
N SER A 217 -23.07 4.97 -13.85
CA SER A 217 -23.45 4.02 -14.89
C SER A 217 -22.94 4.48 -16.24
N ILE A 218 -21.95 3.78 -16.79
CA ILE A 218 -21.33 4.09 -18.08
C ILE A 218 -21.76 3.03 -19.09
N GLN A 219 -22.47 3.45 -20.13
CA GLN A 219 -23.07 2.56 -21.13
C GLN A 219 -22.52 2.76 -22.56
N SER A 220 -21.63 3.74 -22.78
CA SER A 220 -21.13 4.10 -24.11
C SER A 220 -19.61 3.97 -24.20
N GLU A 221 -19.13 3.40 -25.31
CA GLU A 221 -17.70 3.30 -25.65
C GLU A 221 -17.04 4.67 -25.91
N ASN A 222 -17.82 5.73 -26.11
CA ASN A 222 -17.30 7.07 -26.40
C ASN A 222 -16.96 7.90 -25.15
N GLN A 223 -17.18 7.36 -23.95
CA GLN A 223 -16.89 8.04 -22.70
C GLN A 223 -15.36 8.02 -22.45
N SER A 224 -14.68 9.14 -22.68
CA SER A 224 -13.21 9.21 -22.48
C SER A 224 -12.80 9.41 -21.02
N ARG A 225 -13.71 9.98 -20.20
CA ARG A 225 -13.47 10.28 -18.79
C ARG A 225 -14.75 10.27 -17.95
N ILE A 226 -14.60 10.05 -16.65
CA ILE A 226 -15.59 10.36 -15.63
C ILE A 226 -15.02 11.34 -14.61
N CYS A 227 -15.86 12.27 -14.15
CA CYS A 227 -15.57 13.21 -13.09
C CYS A 227 -16.42 12.87 -11.87
N ILE A 228 -15.76 12.45 -10.79
CA ILE A 228 -16.40 12.12 -9.51
C ILE A 228 -16.26 13.33 -8.60
N ALA A 229 -17.36 14.06 -8.39
CA ALA A 229 -17.41 15.17 -7.46
C ALA A 229 -17.46 14.67 -6.01
N ILE A 230 -16.62 15.24 -5.15
CA ILE A 230 -16.57 15.00 -3.71
C ILE A 230 -17.34 16.14 -3.05
N ASP A 231 -18.59 15.88 -2.68
CA ASP A 231 -19.49 16.88 -2.09
C ASP A 231 -20.05 16.35 -0.75
N PRO A 232 -19.79 17.03 0.38
CA PRO A 232 -18.91 18.20 0.50
C PRO A 232 -17.44 17.86 0.23
N ALA A 233 -16.63 18.86 -0.11
CA ALA A 233 -15.19 18.69 -0.33
C ALA A 233 -14.52 18.11 0.92
N GLN A 234 -13.72 17.05 0.74
CA GLN A 234 -13.19 16.28 1.86
C GLN A 234 -11.82 16.81 2.29
N LEU A 235 -11.69 17.26 3.54
CA LEU A 235 -10.38 17.56 4.13
C LEU A 235 -9.60 16.27 4.31
N LEU A 236 -8.41 16.20 3.69
CA LEU A 236 -7.52 15.05 3.74
C LEU A 236 -6.22 15.41 4.47
N LYS A 237 -5.73 14.51 5.33
CA LYS A 237 -4.49 14.64 6.07
C LYS A 237 -3.80 13.30 6.29
N GLY A 238 -2.47 13.29 6.19
CA GLY A 238 -1.66 12.09 6.36
C GLY A 238 -1.76 11.14 5.17
N ASP A 239 -1.87 9.85 5.48
CA ASP A 239 -1.94 8.72 4.55
C ASP A 239 -3.31 8.57 3.92
N ILE A 240 -3.40 8.74 2.60
CA ILE A 240 -4.63 8.66 1.83
C ILE A 240 -4.58 7.46 0.90
N MET A 241 -5.69 6.73 0.83
CA MET A 241 -5.93 5.71 -0.17
C MET A 241 -7.22 5.99 -0.91
N ILE A 242 -7.12 6.01 -2.24
CA ILE A 242 -8.25 6.10 -3.15
C ILE A 242 -8.39 4.75 -3.83
N LYS A 243 -9.58 4.15 -3.74
CA LYS A 243 -9.87 2.86 -4.36
C LYS A 243 -11.12 2.98 -5.21
N CYS A 244 -10.97 2.68 -6.49
CA CYS A 244 -12.08 2.66 -7.43
C CYS A 244 -12.47 1.21 -7.69
N TYR A 245 -13.77 0.94 -7.63
CA TYR A 245 -14.34 -0.37 -7.81
C TYR A 245 -15.31 -0.38 -8.98
N HIS A 246 -15.41 -1.52 -9.66
CA HIS A 246 -16.45 -1.81 -10.62
C HIS A 246 -17.47 -2.74 -9.96
N LYS A 247 -18.73 -2.31 -9.86
CA LYS A 247 -19.83 -3.19 -9.43
C LYS A 247 -20.24 -4.08 -10.59
N LYS A 248 -20.13 -5.41 -10.41
CA LYS A 248 -20.54 -6.36 -11.45
C LYS A 248 -22.05 -6.38 -11.63
N TYR A 249 -22.49 -6.41 -12.89
CA TYR A 249 -23.92 -6.48 -13.19
C TYR A 249 -24.56 -7.73 -12.59
N ARG A 250 -25.68 -7.55 -11.86
CA ARG A 250 -26.47 -8.64 -11.21
C ARG A 250 -25.66 -9.59 -10.30
N SER A 251 -24.52 -9.16 -9.80
CA SER A 251 -23.70 -9.93 -8.86
C SER A 251 -23.52 -9.16 -7.55
N ALA A 252 -23.47 -9.88 -6.43
CA ALA A 252 -23.12 -9.32 -5.11
C ALA A 252 -21.59 -9.23 -4.94
N THR A 253 -20.88 -8.84 -6.00
CA THR A 253 -19.42 -8.73 -6.00
C THR A 253 -18.96 -7.46 -6.72
N ARG A 254 -17.74 -7.03 -6.40
CA ARG A 254 -17.08 -5.87 -6.99
C ARG A 254 -15.64 -6.24 -7.34
N ASP A 255 -15.15 -5.70 -8.45
CA ASP A 255 -13.75 -5.79 -8.83
C ASP A 255 -13.05 -4.46 -8.52
N VAL A 256 -11.76 -4.52 -8.22
CA VAL A 256 -10.93 -3.32 -8.09
C VAL A 256 -10.54 -2.85 -9.49
N ILE A 257 -10.85 -1.60 -9.81
CA ILE A 257 -10.38 -0.93 -11.02
C ILE A 257 -8.94 -0.48 -10.80
N PHE A 258 -8.73 0.34 -9.77
CA PHE A 258 -7.39 0.76 -9.36
C PHE A 258 -7.38 1.03 -7.85
N ARG A 259 -6.16 1.01 -7.30
CA ARG A 259 -5.86 1.59 -5.99
C ARG A 259 -4.70 2.57 -6.13
N LEU A 260 -4.81 3.68 -5.42
CA LEU A 260 -3.80 4.72 -5.35
C LEU A 260 -3.59 5.09 -3.89
N GLN A 261 -2.34 5.00 -3.39
CA GLN A 261 -1.98 5.53 -2.07
C GLN A 261 -0.94 6.63 -2.19
N PHE A 262 -1.10 7.68 -1.40
CA PHE A 262 -0.15 8.79 -1.29
C PHE A 262 -0.27 9.43 0.10
N HIS A 263 0.79 10.14 0.50
CA HIS A 263 0.76 10.96 1.71
C HIS A 263 0.53 12.43 1.33
N THR A 264 -0.42 13.10 1.98
CA THR A 264 -0.73 14.53 1.73
C THR A 264 0.47 15.46 1.89
N GLY A 265 1.39 15.12 2.79
CA GLY A 265 2.66 15.83 2.96
C GLY A 265 3.58 15.81 1.73
N ALA A 266 3.35 14.94 0.75
CA ALA A 266 4.10 14.89 -0.51
C ALA A 266 3.51 15.81 -1.60
N ILE A 267 2.29 16.30 -1.40
CA ILE A 267 1.55 17.05 -2.41
C ILE A 267 2.10 18.46 -2.53
N GLN A 268 2.35 18.90 -3.75
CA GLN A 268 2.70 20.28 -4.09
C GLN A 268 1.66 20.81 -5.07
N GLY A 269 1.03 21.94 -4.75
CA GLY A 269 -0.02 22.56 -5.57
C GLY A 269 -1.42 21.94 -5.37
N HIS A 270 -2.29 22.19 -6.36
CA HIS A 270 -3.73 21.93 -6.29
C HIS A 270 -4.24 20.88 -7.30
N GLY A 271 -3.38 20.39 -8.20
CA GLY A 271 -3.73 19.36 -9.16
C GLY A 271 -2.66 18.28 -9.17
N LEU A 272 -3.06 17.02 -9.00
CA LEU A 272 -2.17 15.86 -9.12
C LEU A 272 -2.66 14.97 -10.23
N VAL A 273 -1.73 14.41 -11.00
CA VAL A 273 -2.03 13.46 -12.06
C VAL A 273 -1.19 12.22 -11.84
N PHE A 274 -1.83 11.07 -11.84
CA PHE A 274 -1.20 9.75 -11.73
C PHE A 274 -1.49 8.98 -13.03
N GLY A 275 -0.45 8.61 -13.76
CA GLY A 275 -0.56 7.79 -14.97
C GLY A 275 -0.93 6.33 -14.65
N LYS A 276 -1.21 5.52 -15.68
CA LYS A 276 -1.52 4.08 -15.52
C LYS A 276 -0.45 3.35 -14.70
N GLU A 277 0.82 3.69 -14.92
CA GLU A 277 1.99 3.15 -14.22
C GLU A 277 2.02 3.46 -12.72
N ASP A 278 1.32 4.50 -12.28
CA ASP A 278 1.23 4.95 -10.89
C ASP A 278 0.08 4.30 -10.10
N LEU A 279 -0.82 3.61 -10.80
CA LEU A 279 -2.05 3.05 -10.27
C LEU A 279 -1.88 1.56 -9.99
N ASP A 280 -1.98 1.15 -8.73
CA ASP A 280 -1.93 -0.26 -8.38
C ASP A 280 -3.08 -1.02 -9.06
N ASN A 281 -2.83 -2.27 -9.43
CA ASN A 281 -3.70 -3.14 -10.24
C ASN A 281 -3.80 -2.70 -11.70
N ALA A 282 -4.13 -1.43 -11.98
CA ALA A 282 -4.28 -0.92 -13.34
C ALA A 282 -2.96 -0.90 -14.13
N ASN A 283 -1.82 -0.69 -13.46
CA ASN A 283 -0.50 -0.69 -14.08
C ASN A 283 -0.10 -2.01 -14.75
N LYS A 284 -0.78 -3.11 -14.43
CA LYS A 284 -0.53 -4.46 -14.98
C LYS A 284 -1.74 -5.01 -15.74
N ASP A 285 -2.78 -4.21 -15.93
CA ASP A 285 -4.02 -4.64 -16.55
C ASP A 285 -4.12 -4.07 -17.97
N ASP A 286 -3.98 -4.95 -18.96
CA ASP A 286 -4.00 -4.60 -20.38
C ASP A 286 -5.38 -4.09 -20.85
N ARG A 287 -6.44 -4.26 -20.05
CA ARG A 287 -7.77 -3.69 -20.34
C ARG A 287 -7.80 -2.16 -20.19
N PHE A 288 -6.83 -1.59 -19.49
CA PHE A 288 -6.71 -0.13 -19.33
C PHE A 288 -5.93 0.45 -20.50
N PRO A 289 -6.46 1.47 -21.20
CA PRO A 289 -5.69 2.20 -22.19
C PRO A 289 -4.38 2.78 -21.63
N ASP A 290 -3.33 2.88 -22.44
CA ASP A 290 -2.03 3.40 -21.97
C ASP A 290 -2.07 4.88 -21.57
N TYR A 291 -3.03 5.64 -22.09
CA TYR A 291 -3.27 7.03 -21.70
C TYR A 291 -4.14 7.16 -20.43
N SER A 292 -4.56 6.05 -19.81
CA SER A 292 -5.35 6.09 -18.58
C SER A 292 -4.60 6.84 -17.48
N LYS A 293 -5.33 7.70 -16.78
CA LYS A 293 -4.79 8.50 -15.68
C LYS A 293 -5.89 8.88 -14.69
N VAL A 294 -5.48 9.19 -13.47
CA VAL A 294 -6.35 9.74 -12.44
C VAL A 294 -5.87 11.14 -12.08
N GLU A 295 -6.77 12.13 -12.18
CA GLU A 295 -6.51 13.50 -11.75
C GLU A 295 -7.22 13.77 -10.43
N LEU A 296 -6.51 14.35 -9.47
CA LEU A 296 -7.04 14.78 -8.18
C LEU A 296 -7.01 16.30 -8.12
N VAL A 297 -8.17 16.91 -7.85
CA VAL A 297 -8.31 18.37 -7.77
C VAL A 297 -8.53 18.79 -6.33
N PHE A 298 -7.59 19.58 -5.81
CA PHE A 298 -7.55 20.06 -4.45
C PHE A 298 -7.73 21.58 -4.36
N SER A 299 -8.06 22.08 -3.17
CA SER A 299 -7.86 23.48 -2.80
C SER A 299 -7.52 23.62 -1.32
N GLY A 300 -7.20 24.84 -0.89
CA GLY A 300 -6.92 25.15 0.52
C GLY A 300 -8.17 25.29 1.39
N THR A 301 -9.37 25.24 0.81
CA THR A 301 -10.63 25.53 1.50
C THR A 301 -11.79 24.64 1.00
N PRO A 302 -12.87 24.45 1.77
CA PRO A 302 -13.99 23.62 1.32
C PRO A 302 -14.87 24.31 0.27
N GLU A 303 -14.68 25.60 0.00
CA GLU A 303 -15.53 26.32 -0.97
C GLU A 303 -15.30 25.83 -2.41
N LYS A 304 -16.37 25.86 -3.20
CA LYS A 304 -16.32 25.47 -4.62
C LYS A 304 -15.22 26.23 -5.36
N ILE A 305 -14.41 25.50 -6.09
CA ILE A 305 -13.30 26.05 -6.89
C ILE A 305 -13.89 26.81 -8.08
N ARG A 306 -13.63 28.13 -8.16
CA ARG A 306 -14.00 28.95 -9.32
C ARG A 306 -13.28 28.47 -10.57
N GLY A 307 -14.00 28.34 -11.68
CA GLY A 307 -13.43 27.88 -12.96
C GLY A 307 -13.46 26.36 -13.17
N CYS A 308 -13.85 25.56 -12.17
CA CYS A 308 -14.05 24.10 -12.30
C CYS A 308 -15.45 23.72 -12.81
N GLU A 309 -16.24 24.67 -13.32
CA GLU A 309 -17.62 24.46 -13.81
C GLU A 309 -17.68 23.50 -15.03
N HIS A 310 -16.57 23.39 -15.76
CA HIS A 310 -16.39 22.46 -16.87
C HIS A 310 -16.12 21.00 -16.44
N LEU A 311 -15.92 20.75 -15.15
CA LEU A 311 -15.75 19.41 -14.57
C LEU A 311 -17.12 18.78 -14.28
N HIS A 312 -17.89 18.56 -15.34
CA HIS A 312 -19.15 17.81 -15.29
C HIS A 312 -19.06 16.58 -16.19
N ASN A 313 -19.85 15.57 -15.86
CA ASN A 313 -20.03 14.38 -16.68
C ASN A 313 -20.96 14.68 -17.85
N ASP A 314 -20.80 13.92 -18.94
CA ASP A 314 -21.74 13.98 -20.07
C ASP A 314 -23.15 13.59 -19.62
N HIS A 315 -24.17 14.13 -20.29
CA HIS A 315 -25.59 13.93 -19.92
C HIS A 315 -26.05 12.46 -19.90
N GLY A 316 -25.28 11.54 -20.49
CA GLY A 316 -25.57 10.10 -20.48
C GLY A 316 -25.14 9.36 -19.21
N ILE A 317 -24.35 9.98 -18.32
CA ILE A 317 -23.92 9.35 -17.07
C ILE A 317 -25.00 9.51 -16.00
N ILE A 318 -25.53 8.39 -15.54
CA ILE A 318 -26.47 8.32 -14.42
C ILE A 318 -25.69 7.94 -13.16
N VAL A 319 -25.92 8.63 -12.04
CA VAL A 319 -25.29 8.33 -10.75
C VAL A 319 -26.34 7.81 -9.77
N ASP A 320 -26.14 6.59 -9.27
CA ASP A 320 -26.96 6.00 -8.23
C ASP A 320 -26.34 6.27 -6.84
N TYR A 321 -27.03 7.06 -6.02
CA TYR A 321 -26.63 7.40 -4.66
C TYR A 321 -27.26 6.47 -3.60
N ASN A 322 -27.82 5.32 -3.99
CA ASN A 322 -28.40 4.39 -3.04
C ASN A 322 -27.35 3.80 -2.10
N THR A 323 -27.20 4.44 -0.94
CA THR A 323 -26.26 4.03 0.11
C THR A 323 -26.66 2.73 0.80
N SER A 324 -27.82 2.13 0.48
CA SER A 324 -28.28 0.87 1.10
C SER A 324 -27.66 -0.37 0.47
N ASP A 325 -26.97 -0.23 -0.67
CA ASP A 325 -26.29 -1.36 -1.32
C ASP A 325 -25.15 -1.88 -0.42
N PRO A 326 -25.19 -3.17 0.01
CA PRO A 326 -24.15 -3.75 0.84
C PRO A 326 -22.75 -3.66 0.22
N LEU A 327 -22.62 -3.67 -1.11
CA LEU A 327 -21.33 -3.55 -1.79
C LEU A 327 -20.71 -2.17 -1.66
N ILE A 328 -21.53 -1.13 -1.50
CA ILE A 328 -21.06 0.22 -1.26
C ILE A 328 -20.69 0.36 0.21
N ARG A 329 -21.48 -0.20 1.13
CA ARG A 329 -21.20 -0.11 2.58
C ARG A 329 -19.97 -0.88 2.99
N TRP A 330 -19.80 -2.10 2.46
CA TRP A 330 -18.75 -3.01 2.90
C TRP A 330 -17.37 -2.37 2.86
N ASP A 331 -16.78 -2.18 4.04
CA ASP A 331 -15.40 -1.74 4.16
C ASP A 331 -14.43 -2.93 4.15
N SER A 332 -13.39 -2.81 3.35
CA SER A 332 -12.37 -3.85 3.17
C SER A 332 -11.39 -3.94 4.34
N TYR A 333 -11.44 -3.01 5.30
CA TYR A 333 -10.41 -2.85 6.34
C TYR A 333 -10.97 -2.69 7.76
N GLU A 334 -12.23 -3.07 8.00
CA GLU A 334 -12.92 -2.93 9.31
C GLU A 334 -12.11 -3.51 10.48
N ASN A 335 -11.34 -4.58 10.23
CA ASN A 335 -10.53 -5.28 11.24
C ASN A 335 -9.08 -4.75 11.36
N MET A 336 -8.70 -3.69 10.64
CA MET A 336 -7.32 -3.19 10.58
C MET A 336 -7.12 -1.86 11.34
N SER A 337 -8.08 -1.51 12.21
CA SER A 337 -8.00 -0.33 13.08
C SER A 337 -6.84 -0.46 14.10
N PRO A 338 -6.17 0.65 14.49
CA PRO A 338 -5.03 0.61 15.43
C PRO A 338 -5.37 -0.02 16.79
N ASP A 339 -6.64 0.06 17.19
CA ASP A 339 -7.17 -0.43 18.47
C ASP A 339 -7.86 -1.79 18.35
N GLY A 340 -7.46 -2.62 17.38
CA GLY A 340 -8.02 -3.97 17.17
C GLY A 340 -7.72 -4.96 18.30
N GLU A 341 -8.33 -4.75 19.48
CA GLU A 341 -8.76 -5.87 20.32
C GLU A 341 -9.83 -6.62 19.54
N GLY A 342 -9.42 -7.67 18.83
CA GLY A 342 -10.35 -8.63 18.24
C GLY A 342 -11.07 -9.37 19.37
N GLU A 343 -12.39 -9.48 19.24
CA GLU A 343 -13.17 -10.51 19.93
C GLU A 343 -12.67 -11.92 19.59
#